data_AF-A0AAU7LZA7-F1
#
_entry.id   AF-A0AAU7LZA7-F1
#
_cell.length_a   1.000
_cell.length_b   1.000
_cell.length_c   1.000
_cell.angle_alpha   90.00
_cell.angle_beta   90.00
_cell.angle_gamma   90.00
#
_symmetry.space_group_name_H-M   'P 1'
#
loop_
_entity.id
_entity.type
_entity.pdbx_description
1 polymer ?
#
loop_
_entity_poly.entity_id
_entity_poly.type
_entity_poly.pdbx_seq_one_letter_code
_entity_poly.pdbx_strand_id
1 'polypeptide(L)'
;MVAYQAIKASALDWPLITEDVQERCLQRLNGSIRFDECLSPELMRQAAQQRVDDHAQRYLLAFVHGYLRDHDLLAVRSDAEKYLLLASFNLVECIAATAPGGRPQRRPSSGKQTASRLRPF
;
A
#
# COMPACT_ATOMS: atom_id res chain seq x y z
N MET A 1 -2.72 18.19 4.89
CA MET A 1 -2.32 16.80 5.15
C MET A 1 -0.87 16.75 5.60
N VAL A 2 -0.55 15.95 6.62
CA VAL A 2 0.81 15.76 7.17
C VAL A 2 1.79 15.27 6.08
N ALA A 3 1.39 14.29 5.27
CA ALA A 3 2.22 13.79 4.17
C ALA A 3 2.58 14.88 3.14
N TYR A 4 1.60 15.68 2.70
CA TYR A 4 1.85 16.78 1.76
C TYR A 4 2.84 17.80 2.31
N GLN A 5 2.69 18.21 3.57
CA GLN A 5 3.61 19.17 4.19
C GLN A 5 5.02 18.58 4.36
N ALA A 6 5.13 17.31 4.74
CA ALA A 6 6.41 16.62 4.85
C ALA A 6 7.11 16.47 3.49
N ILE A 7 6.38 16.08 2.44
CA ILE A 7 6.87 16.01 1.07
C ILE A 7 7.40 17.37 0.62
N LYS A 8 6.62 18.43 0.80
CA LYS A 8 7.01 19.81 0.45
C LYS A 8 8.25 20.28 1.20
N ALA A 9 8.37 19.93 2.49
CA ALA A 9 9.51 20.31 3.32
C ALA A 9 10.78 19.48 3.04
N SER A 10 10.65 18.29 2.44
CA SER A 10 11.77 17.36 2.26
C SER A 10 12.83 17.80 1.25
N ALA A 11 12.50 18.75 0.36
CA ALA A 11 13.36 19.15 -0.78
C ALA A 11 13.82 17.99 -1.68
N LEU A 12 13.13 16.84 -1.62
CA LEU A 12 13.36 15.69 -2.50
C LEU A 12 12.50 15.78 -3.76
N ASP A 13 12.98 15.20 -4.85
CA ASP A 13 12.19 14.99 -6.06
C ASP A 13 11.27 13.78 -5.87
N TRP A 14 10.05 14.03 -5.43
CA TRP A 14 9.04 12.99 -5.28
C TRP A 14 8.40 12.64 -6.63
N PRO A 15 8.37 11.35 -7.01
CA PRO A 15 7.68 10.95 -8.23
C PRO A 15 6.16 11.10 -8.10
N LEU A 16 5.51 11.36 -9.23
CA LEU A 16 4.06 11.35 -9.32
C LEU A 16 3.49 9.96 -8.98
N ILE A 17 2.53 9.91 -8.06
CA ILE A 17 1.73 8.71 -7.81
C ILE A 17 0.69 8.64 -8.94
N THR A 18 0.88 7.72 -9.88
CA THR A 18 -0.07 7.48 -10.97
C THR A 18 -1.24 6.62 -10.52
N GLU A 19 -2.35 6.65 -11.26
CA GLU A 19 -3.50 5.75 -11.03
C GLU A 19 -3.08 4.28 -11.04
N ASP A 20 -2.18 3.89 -11.96
CA ASP A 20 -1.60 2.53 -12.00
C ASP A 20 -0.87 2.14 -10.70
N VAL A 21 -0.15 3.08 -10.06
CA VAL A 21 0.50 2.84 -8.76
C VAL A 21 -0.56 2.72 -7.68
N GLN A 22 -1.54 3.62 -7.70
CA GLN A 22 -2.64 3.65 -6.75
C GLN A 22 -3.42 2.33 -6.74
N GLU A 23 -3.82 1.86 -7.92
CA GLU A 23 -4.58 0.62 -8.13
C GLU A 23 -3.77 -0.60 -7.66
N ARG A 24 -2.49 -0.71 -8.03
CA ARG A 24 -1.64 -1.81 -7.55
C ARG A 24 -1.47 -1.82 -6.03
N CYS A 25 -1.30 -0.65 -5.42
CA CYS A 25 -1.20 -0.54 -3.96
C CYS A 25 -2.53 -0.92 -3.29
N LEU A 26 -3.67 -0.54 -3.89
CA LEU A 26 -5.00 -0.87 -3.38
C LEU A 26 -5.28 -2.37 -3.49
N GLN A 27 -4.90 -3.01 -4.60
CA GLN A 27 -5.00 -4.45 -4.77
C GLN A 27 -4.17 -5.21 -3.74
N ARG A 28 -2.93 -4.77 -3.47
CA ARG A 28 -2.08 -5.37 -2.43
C ARG A 28 -2.67 -5.21 -1.04
N LEU A 29 -3.23 -4.04 -0.74
CA LEU A 29 -3.92 -3.76 0.53
C LEU A 29 -5.17 -4.64 0.71
N ASN A 30 -6.03 -4.73 -0.31
CA ASN A 30 -7.22 -5.58 -0.26
C ASN A 30 -6.86 -7.07 -0.13
N GLY A 31 -5.83 -7.53 -0.86
CA GLY A 31 -5.34 -8.90 -0.73
C GLY A 31 -4.82 -9.20 0.68
N SER A 32 -4.13 -8.22 1.28
CA SER A 32 -3.65 -8.30 2.66
C SER A 32 -4.79 -8.39 3.68
N ILE A 33 -5.81 -7.55 3.56
CA ILE A 33 -6.99 -7.58 4.45
C ILE A 33 -7.70 -8.94 4.37
N ARG A 34 -7.95 -9.43 3.14
CA ARG A 34 -8.57 -10.75 2.91
C ARG A 34 -7.74 -11.92 3.43
N PHE A 35 -6.42 -11.80 3.36
CA PHE A 35 -5.53 -12.81 3.95
C PHE A 35 -5.66 -12.82 5.46
N ASP A 36 -5.64 -11.63 6.08
CA ASP A 36 -5.74 -11.47 7.53
C ASP A 36 -7.10 -12.00 8.07
N GLU A 37 -8.20 -11.86 7.33
CA GLU A 37 -9.53 -12.43 7.67
C GLU A 37 -9.53 -13.97 7.83
N CYS A 38 -8.58 -14.67 7.19
CA CYS A 38 -8.46 -16.13 7.26
C CYS A 38 -7.57 -16.60 8.41
N LEU A 39 -6.96 -15.69 9.17
CA LEU A 39 -6.02 -16.03 10.24
C LEU A 39 -6.72 -16.13 11.60
N SER A 40 -6.11 -16.90 12.51
CA SER A 40 -6.49 -16.84 13.92
C SER A 40 -6.13 -15.46 14.51
N PRO A 41 -6.80 -15.00 15.59
CA PRO A 41 -6.52 -13.68 16.18
C PRO A 41 -5.04 -13.48 16.57
N GLU A 42 -4.37 -14.55 17.01
CA GLU A 42 -2.95 -14.50 17.36
C GLU A 42 -2.06 -14.30 16.12
N LEU A 43 -2.35 -15.03 15.04
CA LEU A 43 -1.64 -14.89 13.77
C LEU A 43 -1.93 -13.54 13.11
N MET A 44 -3.16 -13.02 13.21
CA MET A 44 -3.49 -11.66 12.74
C MET A 44 -2.64 -10.61 13.45
N ARG A 45 -2.51 -10.71 14.78
CA ARG A 45 -1.71 -9.78 15.58
C ARG A 45 -0.22 -9.85 15.18
N GLN A 46 0.30 -11.05 14.97
CA GLN A 46 1.67 -11.24 14.50
C GLN A 46 1.88 -10.68 13.08
N ALA A 47 0.96 -10.95 12.15
CA ALA A 47 1.02 -10.45 10.78
C ALA A 47 0.95 -8.91 10.73
N ALA A 48 0.08 -8.31 11.55
CA ALA A 48 -0.03 -6.86 11.70
C ALA A 48 1.27 -6.25 12.25
N GLN A 49 1.86 -6.85 13.29
CA GLN A 49 3.12 -6.38 13.87
C GLN A 49 4.26 -6.46 12.83
N GLN A 50 4.40 -7.60 12.15
CA GLN A 50 5.41 -7.78 11.11
C GLN A 50 5.23 -6.77 9.96
N ARG A 51 3.99 -6.53 9.52
CA ARG A 51 3.70 -5.53 8.49
C ARG A 51 4.15 -4.14 8.92
N VAL A 52 3.91 -3.74 10.18
CA VAL A 52 4.34 -2.43 10.70
C VAL A 52 5.87 -2.35 10.78
N ASP A 53 6.53 -3.38 11.27
CA ASP A 53 7.99 -3.39 11.47
C ASP A 53 8.75 -3.31 10.14
N ASP A 54 8.25 -4.01 9.11
CA ASP A 54 8.84 -4.05 7.78
C ASP A 54 8.41 -2.87 6.88
N HIS A 55 7.48 -2.01 7.33
CA HIS A 55 6.93 -0.94 6.50
C HIS A 55 7.94 0.21 6.32
N ALA A 56 8.28 0.53 5.05
CA ALA A 56 9.22 1.62 4.72
C ALA A 56 8.78 3.00 5.25
N GLN A 57 7.48 3.18 5.51
CA GLN A 57 6.89 4.40 6.08
C GLN A 57 6.18 4.11 7.41
N ARG A 58 6.75 3.26 8.28
CA ARG A 58 6.10 2.81 9.53
C ARG A 58 5.56 3.93 10.43
N TYR A 59 6.22 5.09 10.49
CA TYR A 59 5.76 6.22 11.29
C TYR A 59 4.52 6.89 10.68
N LEU A 60 4.48 7.02 9.35
CA LEU A 60 3.30 7.54 8.66
C LEU A 60 2.12 6.55 8.77
N LEU A 61 2.40 5.25 8.67
CA LEU A 61 1.40 4.20 8.88
C LEU A 61 0.82 4.25 10.30
N ALA A 62 1.67 4.36 11.32
CA ALA A 62 1.24 4.50 12.71
C ALA A 62 0.42 5.78 12.94
N PHE A 63 0.83 6.90 12.34
CA PHE A 63 0.08 8.16 12.39
C PHE A 63 -1.32 8.01 11.79
N VAL A 64 -1.44 7.46 10.58
CA VAL A 64 -2.73 7.27 9.91
C VAL A 64 -3.62 6.32 10.69
N HIS A 65 -3.07 5.20 11.18
CA HIS A 65 -3.82 4.27 12.01
C HIS A 65 -4.34 4.92 13.29
N GLY A 66 -3.48 5.68 13.99
CA GLY A 66 -3.87 6.44 15.19
C GLY A 66 -4.97 7.45 14.88
N TYR A 67 -4.82 8.23 13.81
CA TYR A 67 -5.83 9.20 13.39
C TYR A 67 -7.18 8.55 13.11
N LEU A 68 -7.21 7.45 12.36
CA LEU A 68 -8.45 6.73 12.06
C LEU A 68 -9.09 6.16 13.33
N ARG A 69 -8.29 5.62 14.26
CA ARG A 69 -8.79 5.09 15.54
C ARG A 69 -9.39 6.20 16.40
N ASP A 70 -8.69 7.31 16.55
CA ASP A 70 -9.08 8.41 17.43
C ASP A 70 -10.35 9.13 16.91
N HIS A 71 -10.69 8.94 15.62
CA HIS A 71 -11.93 9.39 14.99
C HIS A 71 -12.95 8.26 14.76
N ASP A 72 -12.74 7.09 15.37
CA ASP A 72 -13.68 5.95 15.34
C ASP A 72 -13.97 5.39 13.91
N LEU A 73 -13.06 5.65 12.96
CA LEU A 73 -13.18 5.24 11.56
C LEU A 73 -12.69 3.80 11.30
N LEU A 74 -12.05 3.17 12.29
CA LEU A 74 -11.65 1.76 12.20
C LEU A 74 -12.83 0.79 12.34
N ALA A 75 -13.99 1.26 12.81
CA ALA A 75 -15.17 0.42 12.97
C ALA A 75 -15.88 0.09 11.64
N VAL A 76 -15.65 0.87 10.58
CA VAL A 76 -16.17 0.67 9.22
C VAL A 76 -17.67 0.34 9.19
N ARG A 77 -18.49 1.30 9.57
CA ARG A 77 -19.95 1.16 9.71
C ARG A 77 -20.72 1.52 8.44
N SER A 78 -20.04 2.17 7.51
CA SER A 78 -20.62 2.61 6.23
C SER A 78 -19.61 2.48 5.10
N ASP A 79 -20.11 2.49 3.86
CA ASP A 79 -19.25 2.52 2.69
C ASP A 79 -18.37 3.77 2.64
N ALA A 80 -18.86 4.92 3.13
CA ALA A 80 -18.06 6.13 3.23
C ALA A 80 -16.86 5.94 4.16
N GLU A 81 -17.06 5.37 5.35
CA GLU A 81 -15.97 5.04 6.28
C GLU A 81 -15.01 4.02 5.69
N LYS A 82 -15.53 2.99 5.00
CA LYS A 82 -14.72 2.01 4.28
C LYS A 82 -13.82 2.67 3.26
N TYR A 83 -14.37 3.55 2.42
CA TYR A 83 -13.59 4.25 1.39
C TYR A 83 -12.57 5.21 2.00
N LEU A 84 -12.91 5.90 3.10
CA LEU A 84 -11.96 6.75 3.82
C LEU A 84 -10.79 5.96 4.41
N LEU A 85 -11.09 4.80 5.02
CA LEU A 85 -10.07 3.90 5.56
C LEU A 85 -9.17 3.39 4.43
N LEU A 86 -9.76 2.86 3.36
CA LEU A 86 -9.01 2.32 2.22
C LEU A 86 -8.17 3.38 1.53
N ALA A 87 -8.71 4.59 1.30
CA ALA A 87 -7.98 5.69 0.68
C ALA A 87 -6.80 6.15 1.56
N SER A 88 -7.00 6.21 2.88
CA SER A 88 -5.96 6.62 3.82
C SER A 88 -4.78 5.65 3.82
N PHE A 89 -5.04 4.35 3.95
CA PHE A 89 -3.98 3.34 3.91
C PHE A 89 -3.36 3.20 2.51
N ASN A 90 -4.16 3.29 1.45
CA ASN A 90 -3.67 3.24 0.08
C ASN A 90 -2.67 4.39 -0.21
N LEU A 91 -2.92 5.59 0.30
CA LEU A 91 -1.98 6.71 0.16
C LEU A 91 -0.64 6.42 0.85
N VAL A 92 -0.65 5.81 2.04
CA VAL A 92 0.57 5.41 2.76
C VAL A 92 1.36 4.36 1.97
N GLU A 93 0.67 3.36 1.44
CA GLU A 93 1.26 2.32 0.58
C GLU A 93 1.86 2.91 -0.70
N CYS A 94 1.18 3.89 -1.32
CA CYS A 94 1.70 4.58 -2.50
C CYS A 94 2.97 5.36 -2.19
N ILE A 95 2.96 6.15 -1.10
CA ILE A 95 4.14 6.89 -0.64
C ILE A 95 5.29 5.93 -0.36
N ALA A 96 5.03 4.79 0.29
CA ALA A 96 6.06 3.79 0.55
C ALA A 96 6.60 3.14 -0.73
N ALA A 97 5.75 2.92 -1.74
CA ALA A 97 6.15 2.33 -3.02
C ALA A 97 6.94 3.29 -3.91
N THR A 98 6.79 4.60 -3.72
CA THR A 98 7.38 5.61 -4.60
C THR A 98 8.41 6.53 -3.94
N ALA A 99 8.57 6.49 -2.61
CA ALA A 99 9.50 7.35 -1.89
C ALA A 99 10.94 7.27 -2.47
N PRO A 100 11.60 8.43 -2.69
CA PRO A 100 13.00 8.46 -3.12
C PRO A 100 13.90 7.70 -2.15
N GLY A 101 14.75 6.80 -2.67
CA GLY A 101 15.66 5.97 -1.86
C GLY A 101 15.03 4.72 -1.24
N GLY A 102 13.77 4.40 -1.54
CA GLY A 102 13.15 3.11 -1.20
C GLY A 102 13.79 1.94 -1.96
N ARG A 103 13.67 0.71 -1.42
CA ARG A 103 14.09 -0.50 -2.15
C ARG A 103 13.30 -0.57 -3.47
N PRO A 104 13.95 -0.77 -4.63
CA PRO A 104 13.23 -0.83 -5.91
C PRO A 104 12.21 -1.98 -5.88
N GLN A 105 10.92 -1.66 -6.01
CA GLN A 105 9.90 -2.68 -6.21
C GLN A 105 10.11 -3.29 -7.60
N ARG A 106 10.41 -4.60 -7.67
CA ARG A 106 10.56 -5.33 -8.93
C ARG A 106 9.31 -5.10 -9.79
N ARG A 107 9.47 -4.47 -10.95
CA ARG A 107 8.44 -4.47 -11.99
C ARG A 107 8.11 -5.93 -12.33
N PRO A 108 6.84 -6.32 -12.49
CA PRO A 108 6.53 -7.57 -13.16
C PRO A 108 7.16 -7.49 -14.55
N SER A 109 8.01 -8.45 -14.89
CA SER A 109 8.57 -8.56 -16.24
C SER A 109 7.40 -8.73 -17.20
N SER A 110 7.17 -7.75 -18.08
CA SER A 110 6.33 -7.95 -19.26
C SER A 110 6.94 -9.08 -20.06
N GLY A 111 6.40 -10.28 -19.90
CA GLY A 111 6.79 -11.44 -20.69
C GLY A 111 6.50 -11.13 -22.14
N LYS A 112 7.55 -10.89 -22.93
CA LYS A 112 7.46 -11.02 -24.38
C LYS A 112 7.27 -12.51 -24.65
N GLN A 113 6.02 -12.95 -24.79
CA GLN A 113 5.73 -14.19 -25.51
C GLN A 113 6.21 -14.00 -26.95
N THR A 114 7.45 -14.39 -27.22
CA THR A 114 7.88 -14.67 -28.59
C THR A 114 7.16 -15.93 -29.04
N ALA A 115 6.10 -15.72 -29.83
CA ALA A 115 5.45 -16.76 -30.60
C ALA A 115 6.52 -17.52 -31.40
N SER A 116 6.72 -18.78 -31.05
CA SER A 116 7.55 -19.71 -31.82
C SER A 116 6.91 -19.84 -33.21
N ARG A 117 7.56 -19.29 -34.23
CA ARG A 117 7.16 -19.50 -35.61
C ARG A 117 7.41 -20.96 -35.95
N LEU A 118 6.31 -21.67 -36.24
CA LEU A 118 6.28 -22.87 -37.05
C LEU A 118 7.26 -22.76 -38.24
N ARG A 119 8.02 -23.82 -38.50
CA ARG A 119 8.39 -24.19 -39.86
C ARG A 119 8.21 -25.70 -40.08
N PRO A 120 7.73 -26.09 -41.27
CA PRO A 120 7.42 -27.47 -41.63
C PRO A 120 8.62 -28.20 -42.25
N PHE A 121 8.42 -29.52 -42.38
CA PHE A 121 9.26 -30.61 -42.89
C PHE A 121 10.28 -31.19 -41.90
#